data_AF-A0A326GKT0-F1
#
_entry.id   AF-A0A326GKT0-F1
#
_cell.length_a   1.000
_cell.length_b   1.000
_cell.length_c   1.000
_cell.angle_alpha   90.00
_cell.angle_beta   90.00
_cell.angle_gamma   90.00
#
_symmetry.space_group_name_H-M   'P 1'
#
loop_
_entity.id
_entity.type
_entity.pdbx_description
1 polymer ?
#
loop_
_entity_poly.entity_id
_entity_poly.type
_entity_poly.pdbx_seq_one_letter_code
_entity_poly.pdbx_strand_id
1 'polypeptide(L)'
;MLRLVPLVALFLVTAAPAQETLRYDVAERTRALAFDPGRFFPERPRPAIAIRYLGDDVDMPVYTIAIRKGCVDTDQDDSEASLNCGQRLIARMLRAPFPGTPDRPRQRGYRLIGTLAQARPDSDDALRRGLDGAGLEWVEADVRQCPKAMAQLARLPELRFAAGVDFDRRLSEIVLHADTIRFDLEEFNLRVSYDGWLKPGTAGAWASDFAKALEGCWKPATAPVPWRVVVK
;
A
#
# COMPACT_ATOMS: atom_id res chain seq x y z
N MET A 1 7.98 83.56 3.00
CA MET A 1 9.19 82.83 2.59
C MET A 1 8.91 81.34 2.72
N LEU A 2 8.89 80.61 1.59
CA LEU A 2 8.51 79.19 1.50
C LEU A 2 9.50 78.31 2.30
N ARG A 3 8.97 77.40 3.14
CA ARG A 3 9.72 76.28 3.71
C ARG A 3 9.52 75.04 2.82
N LEU A 4 10.60 74.55 2.23
CA LEU A 4 10.68 73.21 1.60
C LEU A 4 10.92 72.17 2.69
N VAL A 5 10.07 71.14 2.73
CA VAL A 5 10.26 69.92 3.55
C VAL A 5 10.77 68.82 2.61
N PRO A 6 11.82 68.05 2.97
CA PRO A 6 12.29 66.96 2.14
C PRO A 6 11.38 65.73 2.31
N LEU A 7 10.89 65.18 1.20
CA LEU A 7 10.30 63.84 1.16
C LEU A 7 11.43 62.81 1.27
N VAL A 8 11.48 62.09 2.39
CA VAL A 8 12.25 60.86 2.51
C VAL A 8 11.43 59.74 1.86
N ALA A 9 11.86 59.29 0.69
CA ALA A 9 11.29 58.12 0.03
C ALA A 9 11.77 56.84 0.74
N LEU A 10 10.89 56.18 1.51
CA LEU A 10 11.12 54.83 1.99
C LEU A 10 11.02 53.86 0.81
N PHE A 11 12.17 53.31 0.39
CA PHE A 11 12.19 52.11 -0.44
C PHE A 11 11.80 50.90 0.42
N LEU A 12 10.54 50.46 0.28
CA LEU A 12 10.09 49.15 0.75
C LEU A 12 10.74 48.08 -0.15
N VAL A 13 11.82 47.47 0.33
CA VAL A 13 12.35 46.23 -0.25
C VAL A 13 11.34 45.13 0.10
N THR A 14 10.45 44.80 -0.84
CA THR A 14 9.60 43.62 -0.74
C THR A 14 10.48 42.39 -0.88
N ALA A 15 10.73 41.68 0.23
CA ALA A 15 11.30 40.35 0.18
C ALA A 15 10.34 39.47 -0.65
N ALA A 16 10.82 39.00 -1.80
CA ALA A 16 10.08 38.00 -2.57
C ALA A 16 9.88 36.76 -1.67
N PRO A 17 8.69 36.13 -1.68
CA PRO A 17 8.49 34.89 -0.95
C PRO A 17 9.51 33.88 -1.48
N ALA A 18 10.29 33.28 -0.59
CA ALA A 18 11.13 32.14 -0.95
C ALA A 18 10.22 31.09 -1.59
N GLN A 19 10.42 30.81 -2.87
CA GLN A 19 9.79 29.66 -3.51
C GLN A 19 10.34 28.43 -2.81
N GLU A 20 9.57 27.90 -1.87
CA GLU A 20 9.82 26.60 -1.27
C GLU A 20 9.75 25.59 -2.41
N THR A 21 10.91 25.18 -2.91
CA THR A 21 11.01 24.10 -3.87
C THR A 21 10.40 22.87 -3.21
N LEU A 22 9.24 22.42 -3.69
CA LEU A 22 8.58 21.21 -3.22
C LEU A 22 9.60 20.07 -3.22
N ARG A 23 10.10 19.72 -2.03
CA ARG A 23 11.10 18.69 -1.85
C ARG A 23 10.47 17.35 -2.25
N TYR A 24 11.19 16.57 -3.04
CA TYR A 24 10.74 15.25 -3.47
C TYR A 24 10.37 14.37 -2.25
N ASP A 25 9.09 14.01 -2.11
CA ASP A 25 8.58 13.22 -0.99
C ASP A 25 8.80 11.73 -1.23
N VAL A 26 9.95 11.25 -0.74
CA VAL A 26 10.34 9.84 -0.89
C VAL A 26 9.28 8.88 -0.33
N ALA A 27 8.61 9.22 0.77
CA ALA A 27 7.65 8.33 1.41
C ALA A 27 6.37 8.21 0.56
N GLU A 28 5.80 9.35 0.17
CA GLU A 28 4.61 9.39 -0.67
C GLU A 28 4.87 8.74 -2.03
N ARG A 29 5.98 9.07 -2.69
CA ARG A 29 6.34 8.47 -3.99
C ARG A 29 6.63 6.98 -3.88
N THR A 30 7.25 6.51 -2.81
CA THR A 30 7.46 5.06 -2.60
C THR A 30 6.12 4.34 -2.46
N ARG A 31 5.18 4.91 -1.70
CA ARG A 31 3.83 4.33 -1.58
C ARG A 31 3.12 4.28 -2.94
N ALA A 32 3.12 5.38 -3.68
CA ALA A 32 2.45 5.48 -4.97
C ALA A 32 3.04 4.57 -6.06
N LEU A 33 4.36 4.36 -6.05
CA LEU A 33 5.05 3.56 -7.07
C LEU A 33 5.09 2.07 -6.73
N ALA A 34 5.26 1.72 -5.46
CA ALA A 34 5.56 0.35 -5.05
C ALA A 34 4.42 -0.31 -4.26
N PHE A 35 3.71 0.44 -3.39
CA PHE A 35 2.70 -0.11 -2.48
C PHE A 35 1.26 0.16 -2.93
N ASP A 36 1.06 0.68 -4.14
CA ASP A 36 -0.25 0.82 -4.76
C ASP A 36 -0.73 -0.54 -5.31
N PRO A 37 -1.79 -1.15 -4.73
CA PRO A 37 -2.31 -2.44 -5.17
C PRO A 37 -2.83 -2.41 -6.62
N GLY A 38 -3.19 -1.23 -7.17
CA GLY A 38 -3.61 -1.09 -8.56
C GLY A 38 -2.49 -1.37 -9.57
N ARG A 39 -1.23 -1.37 -9.13
CA ARG A 39 -0.07 -1.69 -9.96
C ARG A 39 0.29 -3.18 -9.97
N PHE A 40 -0.31 -3.99 -9.12
CA PHE A 40 0.09 -5.39 -8.95
C PHE A 40 -0.42 -6.27 -10.10
N PHE A 41 -1.48 -5.83 -10.77
CA PHE A 41 -2.08 -6.48 -11.94
C PHE A 41 -2.33 -5.43 -13.03
N PRO A 42 -1.28 -5.01 -13.78
CA PRO A 42 -1.35 -3.88 -14.71
C PRO A 42 -2.40 -4.04 -15.82
N GLU A 43 -2.81 -5.27 -16.12
CA GLU A 43 -3.83 -5.60 -17.10
C GLU A 43 -5.27 -5.40 -16.58
N ARG A 44 -5.48 -5.33 -15.26
CA ARG A 44 -6.72 -4.86 -14.61
C ARG A 44 -6.40 -4.22 -13.25
N PRO A 45 -6.28 -2.89 -13.17
CA PRO A 45 -5.78 -2.18 -11.99
C PRO A 45 -6.76 -2.09 -10.80
N ARG A 46 -7.86 -2.85 -10.83
CA ARG A 46 -8.82 -2.97 -9.74
C ARG A 46 -8.83 -4.41 -9.23
N PRO A 47 -8.04 -4.74 -8.19
CA PRO A 47 -8.07 -6.08 -7.61
C PRO A 47 -9.40 -6.32 -6.89
N ALA A 48 -9.78 -7.59 -6.76
CA ALA A 48 -10.99 -7.98 -6.03
C ALA A 48 -10.84 -7.75 -4.52
N ILE A 49 -9.64 -7.92 -3.99
CA ILE A 49 -9.28 -7.60 -2.61
C ILE A 49 -7.97 -6.82 -2.61
N ALA A 50 -7.90 -5.74 -1.83
CA ALA A 50 -6.65 -5.05 -1.51
C ALA A 50 -6.50 -4.91 0.01
N ILE A 51 -5.29 -5.14 0.50
CA ILE A 51 -4.90 -4.94 1.89
C ILE A 51 -3.65 -4.09 1.91
N ARG A 52 -3.67 -2.96 2.61
CA ARG A 52 -2.50 -2.10 2.83
C ARG A 52 -2.29 -1.99 4.32
N TYR A 53 -1.16 -2.49 4.80
CA TYR A 53 -0.74 -2.29 6.18
C TYR A 53 0.28 -1.13 6.19
N LEU A 54 -0.12 -0.02 6.79
CA LEU A 54 0.68 1.17 7.03
C LEU A 54 1.00 1.30 8.53
N GLY A 55 2.15 1.88 8.82
CA GLY A 55 2.67 2.06 10.16
C GLY A 55 2.58 3.51 10.60
N ASP A 56 2.12 3.73 11.84
CA ASP A 56 1.99 5.04 12.47
C ASP A 56 1.08 6.06 11.74
N ASP A 57 1.02 7.28 12.28
CA ASP A 57 0.31 8.44 11.71
C ASP A 57 0.97 9.06 10.46
N VAL A 58 2.16 8.58 10.08
CA VAL A 58 2.91 9.02 8.88
C VAL A 58 2.87 8.00 7.73
N ASP A 59 2.00 7.00 7.83
CA ASP A 59 1.69 6.02 6.78
C ASP A 59 2.92 5.24 6.27
N MET A 60 3.80 4.78 7.16
CA MET A 60 5.00 4.03 6.77
C MET A 60 4.62 2.68 6.15
N PRO A 61 5.05 2.33 4.91
CA PRO A 61 4.60 1.10 4.27
C PRO A 61 5.15 -0.15 4.98
N VAL A 62 4.27 -1.04 5.42
CA VAL A 62 4.64 -2.36 5.99
C VAL A 62 4.52 -3.44 4.92
N TYR A 63 3.32 -3.63 4.38
CA TYR A 63 3.08 -4.45 3.20
C TYR A 63 1.80 -4.01 2.47
N THR A 64 1.71 -4.37 1.19
CA THR A 64 0.48 -4.32 0.40
C THR A 64 0.23 -5.69 -0.20
N ILE A 65 -1.02 -6.16 -0.15
CA ILE A 65 -1.50 -7.36 -0.83
C ILE A 65 -2.59 -6.93 -1.81
N ALA A 66 -2.57 -7.46 -3.03
CA ALA A 66 -3.66 -7.37 -3.98
C ALA A 66 -4.04 -8.78 -4.43
N ILE A 67 -5.34 -9.06 -4.53
CA ILE A 67 -5.86 -10.36 -4.96
C ILE A 67 -6.76 -10.17 -6.17
N ARG A 68 -6.55 -11.02 -7.16
CA ARG A 68 -7.32 -11.03 -8.38
C ARG A 68 -7.97 -12.39 -8.63
N LYS A 69 -9.20 -12.34 -9.15
CA LYS A 69 -9.91 -13.49 -9.70
C LYS A 69 -9.57 -13.63 -11.18
N GLY A 70 -9.40 -14.87 -11.64
CA GLY A 70 -9.16 -15.14 -13.05
C GLY A 70 -7.68 -15.16 -13.43
N CYS A 71 -7.43 -15.23 -14.74
CA CYS A 71 -6.08 -15.17 -15.32
C CYS A 71 -5.38 -13.85 -15.01
N VAL A 72 -4.06 -13.99 -14.91
CA VAL A 72 -3.09 -12.89 -14.92
C VAL A 72 -2.17 -13.07 -16.14
N ASP A 73 -1.52 -12.00 -16.59
CA ASP A 73 -0.70 -12.03 -17.82
C ASP A 73 0.46 -13.06 -17.75
N THR A 74 0.90 -13.43 -16.56
CA THR A 74 1.92 -14.48 -16.34
C THR A 74 1.43 -15.90 -16.65
N ASP A 75 0.14 -16.08 -16.93
CA ASP A 75 -0.47 -17.40 -17.19
C ASP A 75 -0.51 -17.75 -18.69
N GLN A 76 -0.11 -16.83 -19.58
CA GLN A 76 -0.29 -16.98 -21.03
C GLN A 76 0.46 -18.18 -21.63
N ASP A 77 1.58 -18.58 -21.02
CA ASP A 77 2.42 -19.69 -21.48
C ASP A 77 2.17 -21.00 -20.72
N ASP A 78 1.26 -21.01 -19.73
CA ASP A 78 0.91 -22.19 -18.94
C ASP A 78 -0.48 -22.70 -19.34
N SER A 79 -0.51 -23.81 -20.08
CA SER A 79 -1.74 -24.40 -20.61
C SER A 79 -2.70 -24.87 -19.52
N GLU A 80 -2.21 -25.32 -18.37
CA GLU A 80 -3.06 -25.72 -17.23
C GLU A 80 -3.63 -24.50 -16.51
N ALA A 81 -2.82 -23.46 -16.34
CA ALA A 81 -3.26 -22.18 -15.77
C ALA A 81 -4.35 -21.53 -16.63
N SER A 82 -4.19 -21.58 -17.96
CA SER A 82 -5.16 -21.06 -18.93
C SER A 82 -6.48 -21.82 -18.91
N LEU A 83 -6.45 -23.17 -18.82
CA LEU A 83 -7.66 -24.00 -18.75
C LEU A 83 -8.45 -23.79 -17.44
N ASN A 84 -7.77 -23.57 -16.32
CA ASN A 84 -8.39 -23.37 -14.99
C ASN A 84 -8.59 -21.89 -14.62
N CYS A 85 -8.37 -20.98 -15.57
CA CYS A 85 -8.39 -19.53 -15.41
C CYS A 85 -9.56 -19.00 -14.58
N GLY A 86 -10.80 -19.38 -14.93
CA GLY A 86 -12.01 -18.88 -14.27
C GLY A 86 -12.11 -19.24 -12.78
N GLN A 87 -11.28 -20.16 -12.31
CA GLN A 87 -11.20 -20.59 -10.93
C GLN A 87 -10.01 -20.02 -10.18
N ARG A 88 -9.08 -19.29 -10.80
CA ARG A 88 -7.88 -18.84 -10.07
C ARG A 88 -8.15 -17.66 -9.15
N LEU A 89 -7.44 -17.65 -8.02
CA LEU A 89 -7.43 -16.55 -7.07
C LEU A 89 -5.98 -16.22 -6.72
N ILE A 90 -5.40 -15.27 -7.44
CA ILE A 90 -3.97 -14.95 -7.36
C ILE A 90 -3.78 -13.77 -6.42
N ALA A 91 -2.98 -13.96 -5.38
CA ALA A 91 -2.54 -12.90 -4.48
C ALA A 91 -1.10 -12.52 -4.80
N ARG A 92 -0.83 -11.22 -4.89
CA ARG A 92 0.52 -10.65 -4.93
C ARG A 92 0.74 -9.78 -3.72
N MET A 93 1.91 -9.87 -3.11
CA MET A 93 2.30 -9.04 -1.97
C MET A 93 3.63 -8.36 -2.24
N LEU A 94 3.69 -7.07 -1.92
CA LEU A 94 4.95 -6.37 -1.69
C LEU A 94 5.11 -6.09 -0.21
N ARG A 95 6.23 -6.50 0.38
CA ARG A 95 6.53 -6.26 1.80
C ARG A 95 7.84 -5.50 1.96
N ALA A 96 7.84 -4.51 2.85
CA ALA A 96 9.02 -3.74 3.19
C ALA A 96 10.05 -4.61 3.93
N PRO A 97 11.34 -4.49 3.58
CA PRO A 97 12.42 -5.35 4.08
C PRO A 97 12.66 -5.14 5.57
N PHE A 98 12.97 -6.21 6.29
CA PHE A 98 13.54 -6.12 7.64
C PHE A 98 14.29 -7.42 7.99
N PRO A 99 15.47 -7.35 8.60
CA PRO A 99 16.18 -8.54 9.06
C PRO A 99 15.46 -9.15 10.27
N GLY A 100 14.98 -10.39 10.12
CA GLY A 100 14.22 -11.06 11.16
C GLY A 100 12.84 -10.43 11.39
N THR A 101 12.37 -10.46 12.64
CA THR A 101 11.07 -9.94 13.04
C THR A 101 11.25 -8.58 13.71
N PRO A 102 10.61 -7.50 13.24
CA PRO A 102 10.68 -6.20 13.90
C PRO A 102 9.88 -6.20 15.21
N ASP A 103 10.30 -5.40 16.20
CA ASP A 103 9.55 -5.19 17.44
C ASP A 103 8.19 -4.54 17.17
N ARG A 104 8.14 -3.67 16.16
CA ARG A 104 6.94 -2.99 15.68
C ARG A 104 6.88 -3.09 14.16
N PRO A 105 5.74 -3.49 13.55
CA PRO A 105 5.60 -3.62 12.09
C PRO A 105 6.13 -2.41 11.29
N ARG A 106 5.84 -1.19 11.74
CA ARG A 106 6.30 0.08 11.14
C ARG A 106 7.82 0.22 10.96
N GLN A 107 8.64 -0.50 11.73
CA GLN A 107 10.10 -0.45 11.57
C GLN A 107 10.56 -0.92 10.18
N ARG A 108 9.78 -1.78 9.50
CA ARG A 108 9.99 -2.13 8.09
C ARG A 108 9.94 -0.89 7.19
N GLY A 109 8.88 -0.10 7.31
CA GLY A 109 8.67 1.11 6.52
C GLY A 109 9.71 2.19 6.83
N TYR A 110 10.01 2.44 8.11
CA TYR A 110 11.07 3.40 8.48
C TYR A 110 12.43 3.01 7.90
N ARG A 111 12.79 1.73 7.95
CA ARG A 111 14.05 1.25 7.37
C ARG A 111 14.08 1.45 5.86
N LEU A 112 13.01 1.07 5.17
CA LEU A 112 12.89 1.24 3.73
C LEU A 112 13.01 2.71 3.33
N ILE A 113 12.13 3.56 3.89
CA ILE A 113 12.09 4.99 3.54
C ILE A 113 13.39 5.68 3.93
N GLY A 114 13.95 5.38 5.10
CA GLY A 114 15.24 5.91 5.53
C GLY A 114 16.37 5.53 4.58
N THR A 115 16.39 4.28 4.09
CA THR A 115 17.39 3.81 3.11
C THR A 115 17.23 4.52 1.76
N LEU A 116 16.00 4.63 1.24
CA LEU A 116 15.73 5.31 -0.02
C LEU A 116 16.04 6.81 0.07
N ALA A 117 15.74 7.45 1.20
CA ALA A 117 15.99 8.88 1.42
C ALA A 117 17.49 9.22 1.54
N GLN A 118 18.33 8.30 2.02
CA GLN A 118 19.78 8.50 2.07
C GLN A 118 20.40 8.68 0.67
N ALA A 119 19.85 8.02 -0.35
CA ALA A 119 20.25 8.19 -1.73
C ALA A 119 19.82 9.54 -2.34
N ARG A 120 18.99 10.32 -1.63
CA ARG A 120 18.47 11.64 -2.02
C ARG A 120 17.90 11.67 -3.46
N PRO A 121 16.94 10.79 -3.80
CA PRO A 121 16.30 10.85 -5.09
C PRO A 121 15.56 12.19 -5.24
N ASP A 122 15.60 12.74 -6.45
CA ASP A 122 14.95 13.99 -6.85
C ASP A 122 13.82 13.75 -7.88
N SER A 123 13.61 12.49 -8.25
CA SER A 123 12.73 12.06 -9.34
C SER A 123 12.28 10.62 -9.15
N ASP A 124 11.16 10.25 -9.77
CA ASP A 124 10.65 8.88 -9.76
C ASP A 124 11.64 7.88 -10.38
N ASP A 125 12.38 8.28 -11.41
CA ASP A 125 13.38 7.41 -12.04
C ASP A 125 14.56 7.13 -11.09
N ALA A 126 14.99 8.13 -10.33
CA ALA A 126 15.99 7.94 -9.28
C ALA A 126 15.45 7.03 -8.16
N LEU A 127 14.20 7.24 -7.75
CA LEU A 127 13.55 6.39 -6.75
C LEU A 127 13.41 4.93 -7.21
N ARG A 128 13.01 4.69 -8.47
CA ARG A 128 12.89 3.35 -9.06
C ARG A 128 14.22 2.58 -9.02
N ARG A 129 15.34 3.24 -9.30
CA ARG A 129 16.68 2.64 -9.16
C ARG A 129 16.98 2.24 -7.70
N GLY A 130 16.57 3.07 -6.74
CA GLY A 130 16.68 2.76 -5.32
C GLY A 130 15.83 1.55 -4.91
N LEU A 131 14.61 1.45 -5.44
CA LEU A 131 13.68 0.35 -5.15
C LEU A 131 14.19 -1.00 -5.63
N ASP A 132 14.87 -1.08 -6.79
CA ASP A 132 15.45 -2.34 -7.28
C ASP A 132 16.47 -2.96 -6.31
N GLY A 133 17.23 -2.11 -5.59
CA GLY A 133 18.24 -2.52 -4.62
C GLY A 133 17.74 -2.56 -3.17
N ALA A 134 16.48 -2.21 -2.91
CA ALA A 134 15.97 -2.04 -1.55
C ALA A 134 15.71 -3.37 -0.83
N GLY A 135 15.75 -4.51 -1.52
CA GLY A 135 15.49 -5.83 -0.92
C GLY A 135 14.02 -6.06 -0.56
N LEU A 136 13.10 -5.38 -1.24
CA LEU A 136 11.66 -5.58 -1.10
C LEU A 136 11.27 -7.03 -1.42
N GLU A 137 10.39 -7.61 -0.60
CA GLU A 137 9.86 -8.95 -0.85
C GLU A 137 8.68 -8.84 -1.82
N TRP A 138 8.87 -9.26 -3.07
CA TRP A 138 7.83 -9.36 -4.09
C TRP A 138 7.44 -10.81 -4.31
N VAL A 139 6.24 -11.18 -3.84
CA VAL A 139 5.81 -12.58 -3.77
C VAL A 139 4.39 -12.77 -4.29
N GLU A 140 4.10 -13.98 -4.73
CA GLU A 140 2.82 -14.40 -5.27
C GLU A 140 2.36 -15.72 -4.63
N ALA A 141 1.05 -15.91 -4.52
CA ALA A 141 0.44 -17.17 -4.13
C ALA A 141 -0.86 -17.40 -4.90
N ASP A 142 -1.13 -18.66 -5.23
CA ASP A 142 -2.48 -19.10 -5.58
C ASP A 142 -3.24 -19.39 -4.27
N VAL A 143 -4.17 -18.50 -3.94
CA VAL A 143 -4.92 -18.55 -2.68
C VAL A 143 -5.71 -19.85 -2.59
N ARG A 144 -6.18 -20.42 -3.71
CA ARG A 144 -6.92 -21.70 -3.70
C ARG A 144 -6.07 -22.87 -3.27
N GLN A 145 -4.76 -22.79 -3.46
CA GLN A 145 -3.80 -23.81 -3.02
C GLN A 145 -3.34 -23.56 -1.57
N CYS A 146 -3.91 -22.57 -0.87
CA CYS A 146 -3.53 -22.19 0.48
C CYS A 146 -4.68 -22.46 1.47
N PRO A 147 -4.74 -23.64 2.13
CA PRO A 147 -5.90 -24.06 2.92
C PRO A 147 -6.28 -23.10 4.05
N LYS A 148 -5.28 -22.53 4.74
CA LYS A 148 -5.51 -21.56 5.82
C LYS A 148 -6.15 -20.27 5.31
N ALA A 149 -5.67 -19.75 4.18
CA ALA A 149 -6.22 -18.55 3.55
C ALA A 149 -7.63 -18.81 2.99
N MET A 150 -7.87 -19.98 2.39
CA MET A 150 -9.21 -20.38 1.93
C MET A 150 -10.19 -20.51 3.09
N ALA A 151 -9.77 -21.04 4.24
CA ALA A 151 -10.62 -21.09 5.43
C ALA A 151 -11.00 -19.69 5.93
N GLN A 152 -10.09 -18.71 5.85
CA GLN A 152 -10.40 -17.32 6.20
C GLN A 152 -11.36 -16.64 5.20
N LEU A 153 -11.21 -16.92 3.89
CA LEU A 153 -12.12 -16.43 2.87
C LEU A 153 -13.51 -17.03 2.96
N ALA A 154 -13.62 -18.33 3.27
CA ALA A 154 -14.91 -18.99 3.42
C ALA A 154 -15.78 -18.36 4.53
N ARG A 155 -15.14 -17.75 5.52
CA ARG A 155 -15.82 -17.04 6.63
C ARG A 155 -16.22 -15.61 6.27
N LEU A 156 -15.70 -15.03 5.19
CA LEU A 156 -15.96 -13.63 4.81
C LEU A 156 -17.46 -13.28 4.72
N PRO A 157 -18.34 -14.13 4.15
CA PRO A 157 -19.79 -13.85 4.10
C PRO A 157 -20.47 -13.80 5.47
N GLU A 158 -19.90 -14.46 6.49
CA GLU A 158 -20.44 -14.49 7.85
C GLU A 158 -20.08 -13.22 8.64
N LEU A 159 -19.13 -12.44 8.14
CA LEU A 159 -18.62 -11.26 8.83
C LEU A 159 -19.57 -10.07 8.63
N ARG A 160 -19.99 -9.46 9.73
CA ARG A 160 -20.95 -8.35 9.73
C ARG A 160 -20.50 -7.13 8.91
N PHE A 161 -19.19 -6.89 8.83
CA PHE A 161 -18.65 -5.83 7.98
C PHE A 161 -18.83 -6.13 6.48
N ALA A 162 -18.84 -7.41 6.08
CA ALA A 162 -19.10 -7.82 4.70
C ALA A 162 -20.58 -7.66 4.33
N ALA A 163 -21.48 -7.52 5.31
CA ALA A 163 -22.88 -7.13 5.10
C ALA A 163 -23.08 -5.60 5.03
N GLY A 164 -22.00 -4.81 5.01
CA GLY A 164 -22.06 -3.34 4.98
C GLY A 164 -22.53 -2.69 6.29
N VAL A 165 -22.55 -3.45 7.39
CA VAL A 165 -23.00 -2.94 8.69
C VAL A 165 -21.82 -2.64 9.60
N ASP A 166 -21.53 -1.35 9.75
CA ASP A 166 -20.53 -0.82 10.68
C ASP A 166 -21.18 -0.63 12.07
N PHE A 167 -21.02 -1.63 12.93
CA PHE A 167 -21.55 -1.61 14.30
C PHE A 167 -20.66 -0.85 15.29
N ASP A 168 -19.48 -0.39 14.88
CA ASP A 168 -18.42 0.07 15.78
C ASP A 168 -18.21 1.59 15.76
N ARG A 169 -19.18 2.34 15.21
CA ARG A 169 -19.29 3.81 15.38
C ARG A 169 -19.50 4.26 16.83
N ARG A 170 -19.33 3.38 17.82
CA ARG A 170 -19.51 3.67 19.23
C ARG A 170 -18.15 3.94 19.88
N LEU A 171 -17.97 5.21 20.24
CA LEU A 171 -16.88 5.84 20.99
C LEU A 171 -15.55 5.97 20.24
N SER A 172 -15.12 7.22 20.09
CA SER A 172 -13.78 7.60 19.67
C SER A 172 -12.77 7.11 20.71
N GLU A 173 -12.23 5.92 20.54
CA GLU A 173 -11.01 5.52 21.24
C GLU A 173 -9.85 6.37 20.69
N ILE A 174 -9.24 7.18 21.55
CA ILE A 174 -8.04 7.92 21.18
C ILE A 174 -6.88 6.92 21.20
N VAL A 175 -6.56 6.37 20.04
CA VAL A 175 -5.39 5.54 19.84
C VAL A 175 -4.32 6.37 19.13
N LEU A 176 -3.31 6.79 19.87
CA LEU A 176 -2.19 7.55 19.31
C LEU A 176 -1.15 6.61 18.68
N HIS A 177 -0.62 7.01 17.53
CA HIS A 177 0.47 6.30 16.85
C HIS A 177 0.18 4.82 16.56
N ALA A 178 -1.08 4.53 16.25
CA ALA A 178 -1.51 3.19 15.87
C ALA A 178 -1.05 2.87 14.45
N ASP A 179 -0.56 1.65 14.30
CA ASP A 179 -0.42 0.97 13.04
C ASP A 179 -1.82 0.83 12.38
N THR A 180 -1.96 1.24 11.11
CA THR A 180 -3.23 1.29 10.38
C THR A 180 -3.28 0.24 9.27
N ILE A 181 -4.45 -0.35 9.07
CA ILE A 181 -4.70 -1.25 7.97
C ILE A 181 -5.88 -0.73 7.17
N ARG A 182 -5.67 -0.65 5.86
CA ARG A 182 -6.73 -0.42 4.90
C ARG A 182 -7.08 -1.71 4.18
N PHE A 183 -8.36 -2.04 4.18
CA PHE A 183 -8.92 -3.18 3.48
C PHE A 183 -9.97 -2.69 2.50
N ASP A 184 -9.83 -3.06 1.23
CA ASP A 184 -10.81 -2.79 0.18
C ASP A 184 -11.25 -4.16 -0.42
N LEU A 185 -12.56 -4.41 -0.47
CA LEU A 185 -13.18 -5.57 -1.12
C LEU A 185 -14.11 -5.06 -2.22
N GLU A 186 -13.89 -5.53 -3.44
CA GLU A 186 -14.72 -5.24 -4.60
C GLU A 186 -15.14 -6.58 -5.26
N GLU A 187 -16.39 -6.95 -5.03
CA GLU A 187 -17.07 -8.08 -5.67
C GLU A 187 -18.34 -7.55 -6.36
N PHE A 188 -18.86 -8.28 -7.35
CA PHE A 188 -19.87 -7.84 -8.34
C PHE A 188 -21.02 -6.98 -7.77
N ASN A 189 -21.45 -7.19 -6.52
CA ASN A 189 -22.44 -6.36 -5.81
C ASN A 189 -22.04 -5.96 -4.37
N LEU A 190 -20.78 -6.16 -3.98
CA LEU A 190 -20.28 -5.87 -2.64
C LEU A 190 -19.04 -5.00 -2.73
N ARG A 191 -19.16 -3.78 -2.20
CA ARG A 191 -18.02 -2.90 -1.99
C ARG A 191 -17.91 -2.56 -0.51
N VAL A 192 -16.81 -2.99 0.11
CA VAL A 192 -16.51 -2.72 1.51
C VAL A 192 -15.14 -2.09 1.59
N SER A 193 -15.03 -1.00 2.33
CA SER A 193 -13.73 -0.42 2.67
C SER A 193 -13.63 -0.21 4.18
N TYR A 194 -12.46 -0.49 4.72
CA TYR A 194 -12.08 -0.22 6.10
C TYR A 194 -10.76 0.53 6.10
N ASP A 195 -10.64 1.53 6.96
CA ASP A 195 -9.40 2.26 7.19
C ASP A 195 -9.33 2.58 8.69
N GLY A 196 -8.30 2.07 9.36
CA GLY A 196 -8.14 2.24 10.80
C GLY A 196 -7.18 1.23 11.40
N TRP A 197 -7.06 1.22 12.71
CA TRP A 197 -6.15 0.33 13.45
C TRP A 197 -6.67 -1.12 13.51
N LEU A 198 -5.82 -2.04 13.98
CA LEU A 198 -6.13 -3.47 14.09
C LEU A 198 -7.03 -3.82 15.29
N LYS A 199 -8.28 -3.36 15.27
CA LYS A 199 -9.27 -3.64 16.33
C LYS A 199 -9.90 -5.03 16.16
N PRO A 200 -9.99 -5.87 17.21
CA PRO A 200 -10.67 -7.16 17.14
C PRO A 200 -12.12 -7.04 16.64
N GLY A 201 -12.53 -7.94 15.76
CA GLY A 201 -13.88 -7.96 15.19
C GLY A 201 -14.13 -7.03 14.00
N THR A 202 -13.14 -6.21 13.60
CA THR A 202 -13.24 -5.36 12.41
C THR A 202 -12.70 -6.04 11.15
N ALA A 203 -13.02 -5.46 9.99
CA ALA A 203 -12.42 -5.80 8.71
C ALA A 203 -10.88 -5.73 8.73
N GLY A 204 -10.31 -4.81 9.50
CA GLY A 204 -8.86 -4.69 9.67
C GLY A 204 -8.24 -5.91 10.36
N ALA A 205 -8.83 -6.39 11.46
CA ALA A 205 -8.36 -7.61 12.11
C ALA A 205 -8.46 -8.84 11.20
N TRP A 206 -9.59 -8.99 10.50
CA TRP A 206 -9.74 -10.07 9.51
C TRP A 206 -8.68 -9.97 8.41
N ALA A 207 -8.42 -8.79 7.85
CA ALA A 207 -7.42 -8.60 6.80
C ALA A 207 -6.01 -8.96 7.27
N SER A 208 -5.66 -8.63 8.52
CA SER A 208 -4.39 -9.05 9.11
C SER A 208 -4.30 -10.57 9.28
N ASP A 209 -5.37 -11.22 9.76
CA ASP A 209 -5.39 -12.67 9.93
C ASP A 209 -5.41 -13.42 8.60
N PHE A 210 -6.07 -12.87 7.58
CA PHE A 210 -6.01 -13.38 6.22
C PHE A 210 -4.60 -13.25 5.62
N ALA A 211 -3.94 -12.11 5.80
CA ALA A 211 -2.54 -11.93 5.39
C ALA A 211 -1.61 -12.94 6.08
N LYS A 212 -1.76 -13.15 7.39
CA LYS A 212 -1.02 -14.19 8.14
C LYS A 212 -1.32 -15.60 7.63
N ALA A 213 -2.56 -15.88 7.23
CA ALA A 213 -2.95 -17.18 6.72
C ALA A 213 -2.34 -17.52 5.36
N LEU A 214 -1.85 -16.53 4.62
CA LEU A 214 -1.08 -16.70 3.38
C LEU A 214 0.41 -16.99 3.64
N GLU A 215 0.91 -16.77 4.86
CA GLU A 215 2.29 -17.10 5.20
C GLU A 215 2.54 -18.61 5.04
N GLY A 216 3.63 -18.95 4.34
CA GLY A 216 3.97 -20.32 3.94
C GLY A 216 3.44 -20.73 2.57
N CYS A 217 2.52 -19.97 1.97
CA CYS A 217 2.05 -20.17 0.60
C CYS A 217 2.77 -19.26 -0.42
N TRP A 218 3.42 -18.20 0.07
CA TRP A 218 4.17 -17.26 -0.75
C TRP A 218 5.34 -17.92 -1.49
N LYS A 219 5.48 -17.57 -2.76
CA LYS A 219 6.63 -17.88 -3.61
C LYS A 219 7.12 -16.58 -4.25
N PRO A 220 8.40 -16.48 -4.70
CA PRO A 220 8.84 -15.34 -5.48
C PRO A 220 7.92 -15.11 -6.67
N ALA A 221 7.44 -13.87 -6.84
CA ALA A 221 6.55 -13.53 -7.94
C ALA A 221 7.34 -13.50 -9.26
N THR A 222 6.77 -14.08 -10.31
CA THR A 222 7.33 -14.04 -11.68
C THR A 222 6.89 -12.78 -12.43
N ALA A 223 5.85 -12.10 -11.94
CA ALA A 223 5.37 -10.85 -12.51
C ALA A 223 6.38 -9.70 -12.30
N PRO A 224 6.44 -8.73 -13.23
CA PRO A 224 7.25 -7.54 -13.04
C PRO A 224 6.87 -6.79 -11.75
N VAL A 225 7.87 -6.21 -11.09
CA VAL A 225 7.66 -5.42 -9.87
C VAL A 225 6.80 -4.16 -10.14
N PRO A 226 6.03 -3.67 -9.14
CA PRO A 226 5.04 -2.60 -9.35
C PRO A 226 5.63 -1.26 -9.85
N TRP A 227 6.87 -0.96 -9.49
CA TRP A 227 7.58 0.26 -9.94
C TRP A 227 8.30 0.07 -11.29
N ARG A 228 8.01 -1.01 -12.02
CA ARG A 228 8.50 -1.22 -13.40
C ARG A 228 7.38 -1.43 -14.41
N VAL A 229 6.13 -1.56 -13.95
CA VAL A 229 4.97 -1.73 -14.85
C VAL A 229 4.44 -0.40 -15.37
N VAL A 230 3.92 -0.45 -16.60
CA VAL A 230 3.02 0.57 -17.17
C VAL A 230 1.60 0.05 -16.98
N VAL A 231 0.78 0.79 -16.24
CA VAL A 231 -0.63 0.43 -16.02
C VAL A 231 -1.42 0.77 -17.29
N LYS A 232 -2.20 -0.18 -17.79
CA LYS A 232 -3.03 -0.03 -19.00
C LYS A 232 -4.39 0.58 -18.68
#